data_AF-A0A948WKM7-F1
#
_entry.id   AF-A0A948WKM7-F1
#
_cell.length_a   1.000
_cell.length_b   1.000
_cell.length_c   1.000
_cell.angle_alpha   90.00
_cell.angle_beta   90.00
_cell.angle_gamma   90.00
#
_symmetry.space_group_name_H-M   'P 1'
#
loop_
_entity.id
_entity.type
_entity.pdbx_description
1 polymer ?
#
loop_
_entity_poly.entity_id
_entity_poly.type
_entity_poly.pdbx_seq_one_letter_code
_entity_poly.pdbx_strand_id
1 'polypeptide(L)'
;MSTEEHRAADAPMAIRDFQQLIRDRYHATDSARGAAGTFLWFSEEVGELAHALGKLEKGTPDRANLDEEFADVMAWLATLANIAGVDLERAIHAKYLADGGPKGTK
;
A
#
# COMPACT_ATOMS: atom_id res chain seq x y z
N MET A 1 0.64 -19.72 -27.06
CA MET A 1 0.42 -18.53 -26.20
C MET A 1 1.47 -17.53 -26.60
N SER A 2 1.02 -16.42 -27.17
CA SER A 2 1.84 -15.54 -28.01
C SER A 2 2.57 -14.50 -27.16
N THR A 3 3.75 -14.11 -27.59
CA THR A 3 4.71 -13.18 -26.96
C THR A 3 4.13 -11.80 -26.57
N GLU A 4 2.91 -11.48 -27.02
CA GLU A 4 2.18 -10.25 -26.69
C GLU A 4 1.50 -10.29 -25.32
N GLU A 5 1.04 -11.45 -24.84
CA GLU A 5 0.40 -11.57 -23.51
C GLU A 5 1.40 -11.33 -22.36
N HIS A 6 2.68 -11.63 -22.58
CA HIS A 6 3.73 -11.41 -21.59
C HIS A 6 4.08 -9.93 -21.42
N ARG A 7 3.89 -9.11 -22.47
CA ARG A 7 4.27 -7.69 -22.47
C ARG A 7 3.32 -6.79 -21.68
N ALA A 8 2.08 -7.24 -21.45
CA ALA A 8 1.09 -6.51 -20.66
C ALA A 8 1.31 -6.64 -19.14
N ALA A 9 2.00 -7.69 -18.69
CA ALA A 9 2.30 -7.92 -17.27
C ALA A 9 3.46 -7.04 -16.74
N ASP A 10 4.29 -6.49 -17.63
CA ASP A 10 5.47 -5.68 -17.30
C ASP A 10 5.23 -4.15 -17.37
N ALA A 11 4.00 -3.71 -17.63
CA ALA A 11 3.69 -2.28 -17.60
C ALA A 11 3.76 -1.76 -16.15
N PRO A 12 4.35 -0.57 -15.92
CA PRO A 12 4.39 0.02 -14.58
C PRO A 12 2.95 0.21 -14.07
N MET A 13 2.67 -0.33 -12.88
CA MET A 13 1.39 -0.16 -12.19
C MET A 13 1.33 1.22 -11.55
N ALA A 14 0.27 1.99 -11.83
CA ALA A 14 0.07 3.27 -11.16
C ALA A 14 -0.53 3.07 -9.75
N ILE A 15 -0.32 4.04 -8.86
CA ILE A 15 -0.86 3.99 -7.49
C ILE A 15 -2.39 3.94 -7.51
N ARG A 16 -3.00 4.68 -8.45
CA ARG A 16 -4.45 4.63 -8.66
C ARG A 16 -4.96 3.23 -9.03
N ASP A 17 -4.19 2.47 -9.80
CA ASP A 17 -4.59 1.14 -10.27
C ASP A 17 -4.61 0.16 -9.10
N PHE A 18 -3.57 0.21 -8.26
CA PHE A 18 -3.50 -0.57 -7.03
C PHE A 18 -4.61 -0.19 -6.06
N GLN A 19 -4.84 1.11 -5.84
CA GLN A 19 -5.90 1.57 -4.95
C GLN A 19 -7.30 1.09 -5.43
N GLN A 20 -7.55 1.14 -6.74
CA GLN A 20 -8.80 0.67 -7.34
C GLN A 20 -8.95 -0.85 -7.21
N LEU A 21 -7.87 -1.63 -7.42
CA LEU A 21 -7.87 -3.07 -7.20
C LEU A 21 -8.29 -3.44 -5.77
N ILE A 22 -7.73 -2.75 -4.77
CA ILE A 22 -8.09 -2.95 -3.37
C ILE A 22 -9.55 -2.57 -3.12
N ARG A 23 -10.01 -1.45 -3.72
CA ARG A 23 -11.40 -1.00 -3.61
C ARG A 23 -12.37 -2.06 -4.14
N ASP A 24 -12.13 -2.57 -5.34
CA ASP A 24 -13.02 -3.50 -6.02
C ASP A 24 -13.15 -4.82 -5.26
N ARG A 25 -12.09 -5.25 -4.56
CA ARG A 25 -12.09 -6.50 -3.80
C ARG A 25 -12.72 -6.38 -2.42
N TYR A 26 -12.42 -5.30 -1.68
CA TYR A 26 -12.61 -5.30 -0.22
C TYR A 26 -13.49 -4.17 0.32
N HIS A 27 -13.76 -3.14 -0.48
CA HIS A 27 -14.43 -1.93 0.00
C HIS A 27 -15.80 -2.18 0.64
N ALA A 28 -16.62 -3.10 0.11
CA ALA A 28 -17.94 -3.36 0.67
C ALA A 28 -17.89 -3.84 2.12
N THR A 29 -16.96 -4.75 2.42
CA THR A 29 -16.77 -5.32 3.77
C THR A 29 -16.10 -4.31 4.69
N ASP A 30 -15.05 -3.65 4.22
CA ASP A 30 -14.24 -2.76 5.06
C ASP A 30 -14.94 -1.45 5.40
N SER A 31 -15.72 -0.90 4.47
CA SER A 31 -16.52 0.29 4.72
C SER A 31 -17.62 0.05 5.74
N ALA A 32 -18.13 -1.18 5.87
CA ALA A 32 -19.09 -1.54 6.91
C ALA A 32 -18.45 -1.55 8.32
N ARG A 33 -17.16 -1.90 8.41
CA ARG A 33 -16.35 -1.83 9.65
C ARG A 33 -15.94 -0.39 10.00
N GLY A 34 -15.84 0.49 9.00
CA GLY A 34 -15.47 1.89 9.14
C GLY A 34 -13.98 2.11 9.35
N ALA A 35 -13.54 3.37 9.22
CA ALA A 35 -12.11 3.72 9.20
C ALA A 35 -11.39 3.39 10.52
N ALA A 36 -12.00 3.72 11.67
CA ALA A 36 -11.40 3.46 12.98
C ALA A 36 -11.24 1.96 13.26
N GLY A 37 -12.25 1.15 12.92
CA GLY A 37 -12.17 -0.31 13.08
C GLY A 37 -11.18 -0.95 12.10
N THR A 38 -11.03 -0.39 10.91
CA THR A 38 -10.07 -0.84 9.90
C THR A 38 -8.63 -0.44 10.24
N PHE A 39 -8.44 0.68 10.95
CA PHE A 39 -7.10 1.11 11.39
C PHE A 39 -6.41 0.08 12.30
N LEU A 40 -7.17 -0.72 13.06
CA LEU A 40 -6.61 -1.79 13.88
C LEU A 40 -5.87 -2.83 13.03
N TRP A 41 -6.44 -3.21 11.88
CA TRP A 41 -5.84 -4.16 10.95
C TRP A 41 -4.62 -3.56 10.24
N PHE A 42 -4.73 -2.30 9.82
CA PHE A 42 -3.56 -1.57 9.32
C PHE A 42 -2.41 -1.52 10.34
N SER A 43 -2.72 -1.30 11.62
CA SER A 43 -1.69 -1.26 12.68
C SER A 43 -1.07 -2.63 12.95
N GLU A 44 -1.81 -3.72 12.73
CA GLU A 44 -1.30 -5.09 12.84
C GLU A 44 -0.23 -5.34 11.79
N GLU A 45 -0.51 -5.04 10.51
CA GLU A 45 0.48 -5.21 9.43
C GLU A 45 1.73 -4.33 9.61
N VAL A 46 1.57 -3.13 10.18
CA VAL A 46 2.74 -2.30 10.52
C VAL A 46 3.61 -2.98 11.59
N GLY A 47 3.00 -3.72 12.52
CA GLY A 47 3.70 -4.53 13.51
C GLY A 47 4.41 -5.74 12.89
N GLU A 48 3.76 -6.42 11.94
CA GLU A 48 4.35 -7.55 11.21
C GLU A 48 5.54 -7.09 10.36
N LEU A 49 5.39 -5.97 9.62
CA LEU A 49 6.49 -5.31 8.92
C LEU A 49 7.65 -4.95 9.86
N ALA A 50 7.35 -4.39 11.05
CA ALA A 50 8.38 -4.07 12.02
C ALA A 50 9.16 -5.31 12.49
N HIS A 51 8.48 -6.45 12.65
CA HIS A 51 9.12 -7.72 12.96
C HIS A 51 10.00 -8.20 11.80
N ALA A 52 9.50 -8.18 10.57
CA ALA A 52 10.27 -8.57 9.38
C ALA A 52 11.54 -7.72 9.21
N LEU A 53 11.44 -6.40 9.40
CA LEU A 53 12.58 -5.49 9.43
C LEU A 53 13.55 -5.81 10.58
N GLY A 54 13.03 -6.14 11.76
CA GLY A 54 13.86 -6.58 12.89
C GLY A 54 14.69 -7.84 12.59
N LYS A 55 14.15 -8.79 11.80
CA LYS A 55 14.90 -9.96 11.33
C LYS A 55 15.96 -9.59 10.28
N LEU A 56 15.65 -8.64 9.40
CA LEU A 56 16.60 -8.12 8.41
C LEU A 56 17.83 -7.50 9.10
N GLU A 57 17.63 -6.62 10.08
CA GLU A 57 18.71 -5.96 10.82
C GLU A 57 19.56 -6.93 11.65
N LYS A 58 18.96 -8.04 12.12
CA LYS A 58 19.69 -9.11 12.83
C LYS A 58 20.51 -10.01 11.90
N GLY A 59 20.49 -9.78 10.59
CA GLY A 59 21.23 -10.58 9.60
C GLY A 59 20.57 -11.92 9.27
N THR A 60 19.30 -12.10 9.62
CA THR A 60 18.51 -13.32 9.36
C THR A 60 17.24 -12.98 8.57
N PRO A 61 17.34 -12.36 7.38
CA PRO A 61 16.17 -11.91 6.65
C PRO A 61 15.34 -13.09 6.14
N ASP A 62 14.03 -13.02 6.36
CA ASP A 62 13.05 -13.75 5.57
C ASP A 62 12.56 -12.80 4.48
N ARG A 63 13.08 -12.97 3.26
CA ARG A 63 12.80 -12.03 2.15
C ARG A 63 11.37 -12.12 1.65
N ALA A 64 10.81 -13.32 1.61
CA ALA A 64 9.44 -13.51 1.16
C ALA A 64 8.46 -12.83 2.12
N ASN A 65 8.64 -13.07 3.42
CA ASN A 65 7.84 -12.39 4.44
C ASN A 65 8.03 -10.87 4.39
N LEU A 66 9.25 -10.37 4.25
CA LEU A 66 9.48 -8.92 4.15
C LEU A 66 8.72 -8.28 2.96
N ASP A 67 8.77 -8.90 1.79
CA ASP A 67 8.06 -8.41 0.60
C ASP A 67 6.54 -8.44 0.80
N GLU A 68 6.02 -9.49 1.45
CA GLU A 68 4.61 -9.65 1.84
C GLU A 68 4.15 -8.52 2.77
N GLU A 69 4.88 -8.27 3.87
CA GLU A 69 4.49 -7.24 4.84
C GLU A 69 4.50 -5.82 4.25
N PHE A 70 5.44 -5.52 3.34
CA PHE A 70 5.43 -4.25 2.63
C PHE A 70 4.19 -4.09 1.74
N ALA A 71 3.78 -5.18 1.08
CA ALA A 71 2.58 -5.20 0.24
C ALA A 71 1.32 -5.04 1.09
N ASP A 72 1.23 -5.71 2.23
CA ASP A 72 0.06 -5.65 3.12
C ASP A 72 -0.11 -4.29 3.77
N VAL A 73 0.97 -3.67 4.26
CA VAL A 73 0.92 -2.28 4.75
C VAL A 73 0.40 -1.32 3.67
N MET A 74 0.82 -1.49 2.41
CA MET A 74 0.32 -0.69 1.29
C MET A 74 -1.15 -0.98 0.98
N ALA A 75 -1.58 -2.25 1.01
CA ALA A 75 -2.96 -2.66 0.77
C ALA A 75 -3.90 -2.05 1.81
N TRP A 76 -3.57 -2.15 3.10
CA TRP A 76 -4.40 -1.60 4.17
C TRP A 76 -4.41 -0.07 4.22
N LEU A 77 -3.31 0.59 3.84
CA LEU A 77 -3.31 2.04 3.62
C LEU A 77 -4.28 2.44 2.50
N ALA A 78 -4.28 1.69 1.38
CA ALA A 78 -5.22 1.90 0.29
C ALA A 78 -6.68 1.63 0.72
N THR A 79 -6.92 0.62 1.55
CA THR A 79 -8.24 0.37 2.15
C THR A 79 -8.71 1.57 2.98
N LEU A 80 -7.87 2.10 3.87
CA LEU A 80 -8.20 3.29 4.66
C LEU A 80 -8.48 4.51 3.78
N ALA A 81 -7.67 4.72 2.73
CA ALA A 81 -7.89 5.80 1.78
C ALA A 81 -9.23 5.65 1.05
N ASN A 82 -9.59 4.44 0.63
CA ASN A 82 -10.86 4.14 0.00
C ASN A 82 -12.06 4.45 0.92
N ILE A 83 -11.99 4.02 2.19
CA ILE A 83 -13.04 4.33 3.19
C ILE A 83 -13.14 5.84 3.42
N ALA A 84 -12.01 6.55 3.47
CA ALA A 84 -11.96 7.99 3.73
C ALA A 84 -12.24 8.86 2.49
N GLY A 85 -12.43 8.27 1.31
CA GLY A 85 -12.62 9.03 0.07
C GLY A 85 -11.37 9.79 -0.39
N VAL A 86 -10.18 9.30 -0.04
CA VAL A 86 -8.88 9.89 -0.40
C VAL A 86 -8.34 9.22 -1.66
N ASP A 87 -8.03 10.01 -2.68
CA ASP A 87 -7.24 9.59 -3.84
C ASP A 87 -5.75 9.69 -3.48
N LEU A 88 -5.08 8.55 -3.32
CA LEU A 88 -3.69 8.46 -2.89
C LEU A 88 -2.73 9.09 -3.89
N GLU A 89 -2.92 8.81 -5.18
CA GLU A 89 -2.04 9.32 -6.23
C GLU A 89 -2.12 10.84 -6.30
N ARG A 90 -3.33 11.39 -6.32
CA ARG A 90 -3.55 12.85 -6.25
C ARG A 90 -2.94 13.46 -4.99
N ALA A 91 -3.11 12.81 -3.83
CA ALA A 91 -2.56 13.30 -2.56
C ALA A 91 -1.02 13.34 -2.57
N ILE A 92 -0.38 12.28 -3.10
CA ILE A 92 1.07 12.20 -3.25
C ILE A 92 1.57 13.27 -4.24
N HIS A 93 0.92 13.42 -5.38
CA HIS A 93 1.24 14.46 -6.36
C HIS A 93 1.19 15.84 -5.72
N ALA A 94 0.08 16.19 -5.05
CA ALA A 94 -0.09 17.49 -4.42
C ALA A 94 0.92 17.76 -3.29
N LYS A 95 1.32 16.72 -2.54
CA LYS A 95 2.21 16.89 -1.38
C LYS A 95 3.69 16.91 -1.75
N TYR A 96 4.12 16.02 -2.66
CA TYR A 96 5.53 15.72 -2.88
C TYR A 96 6.03 16.11 -4.28
N LEU A 97 5.15 16.15 -5.28
CA LEU A 97 5.56 16.37 -6.67
C LEU A 97 5.20 17.78 -7.16
N ALA A 98 4.15 18.38 -6.61
CA ALA A 98 3.82 19.78 -6.84
C ALA A 98 4.80 20.70 -6.10
N ASP A 99 5.20 21.80 -6.74
CA ASP A 99 5.94 22.92 -6.16
C ASP A 99 7.26 22.56 -5.42
N GLY A 100 7.92 21.47 -5.85
CA GLY A 100 9.20 21.02 -5.28
C GLY A 100 9.09 20.24 -3.98
N GLY A 101 7.86 19.88 -3.56
CA GLY A 101 7.60 19.08 -2.38
C GLY A 101 7.95 19.77 -1.05
N PRO A 102 7.78 19.10 0.09
CA PRO A 102 8.07 19.68 1.39
C PRO A 102 9.58 19.83 1.54
N LYS A 103 10.06 21.05 1.81
CA LYS A 103 11.45 21.25 2.23
C LYS A 103 11.62 20.55 3.58
N GLY A 104 12.41 19.49 3.60
CA GLY A 104 12.56 18.63 4.77
C GLY A 104 12.99 19.44 6.00
N THR A 105 12.17 19.39 7.05
CA THR A 105 12.57 19.70 8.42
C THR A 105 12.08 18.56 9.30
N LYS A 106 12.91 17.52 9.42
CA LYS A 106 12.93 16.61 10.55
C LYS A 106 14.38 16.38 10.93
#